data_AF-A0A453HQH6-F1
#
_entry.id   AF-A0A453HQH6-F1
#
_cell.length_a   1.000
_cell.length_b   1.000
_cell.length_c   1.000
_cell.angle_alpha   90.00
_cell.angle_beta   90.00
_cell.angle_gamma   90.00
#
_symmetry.space_group_name_H-M   'P 1'
#
loop_
_entity.id
_entity.type
_entity.pdbx_description
1 polymer ?
#
loop_
_entity_poly.entity_id
_entity_poly.type
_entity_poly.pdbx_seq_one_letter_code
_entity_poly.pdbx_strand_id
1 'polypeptide(L)'
;MLPWKSISKLSEDLGAAPIWVFNNGISHNDEVSTAAIAPFVKDVLDSLEFARGSANSTWGSVRAAMGHPEPFPVKYVAIGNEDCGKKYYLGNYLKFYNAIRESYPDIQMISNCDGSSKPLDHPADLYDFHVYTDSKTLFNMKGTFDKTSRTGPKAFVSEYAVWRTDAGRGSLLGSLAEAAFLTGLEKNSDIVQMASYAPLFVNDNDQTWNPDAIVFNSWQQYGTPSYWMQKFFRESSGAMIHPITISSSYSGSLAASAITWQDSGNSFLKVKIVNFGSDTVSLTISVSGLQASINALGSNATVLTSSNVKDENSFSNPNKVVPVTSQLRNAAEQMQVTLAAHSFSSFDLALAQSELVAEM
;
A
#
# COMPACT_ATOMS: atom_id res chain seq x y z
N MET A 1 20.34 9.96 15.49
CA MET A 1 21.10 8.88 14.84
C MET A 1 20.76 7.48 15.36
N LEU A 2 20.66 7.23 16.67
CA LEU A 2 20.26 5.90 17.20
C LEU A 2 18.90 5.38 16.68
N PRO A 3 17.81 6.18 16.65
CA PRO A 3 16.53 5.71 16.10
C PRO A 3 16.60 5.40 14.60
N TRP A 4 17.33 6.22 13.84
CA TRP A 4 17.56 5.99 12.41
C TRP A 4 18.21 4.63 12.17
N LYS A 5 19.33 4.32 12.86
CA LYS A 5 20.04 3.05 12.65
C LYS A 5 19.12 1.85 12.91
N SER A 6 18.36 1.88 14.01
CA SER A 6 17.45 0.78 14.35
C SER A 6 16.35 0.60 13.31
N ILE A 7 15.75 1.69 12.82
CA ILE A 7 14.70 1.64 11.79
C ILE A 7 15.26 1.15 10.46
N SER A 8 16.42 1.66 10.02
CA SER A 8 17.04 1.19 8.77
C SER A 8 17.48 -0.26 8.86
N LYS A 9 17.96 -0.71 10.03
CA LYS A 9 18.29 -2.11 10.25
C LYS A 9 17.05 -3.01 10.19
N LEU A 10 15.94 -2.57 10.78
CA LEU A 10 14.66 -3.25 10.65
C LEU A 10 14.21 -3.37 9.19
N SER A 11 14.38 -2.31 8.39
CA SER A 11 14.06 -2.37 6.95
C SER A 11 14.90 -3.43 6.22
N GLU A 12 16.21 -3.50 6.48
CA GLU A 12 17.07 -4.55 5.91
C GLU A 12 16.63 -5.96 6.32
N ASP A 13 16.38 -6.17 7.61
CA ASP A 13 16.00 -7.47 8.15
C ASP A 13 14.63 -7.94 7.61
N LEU A 14 13.75 -7.00 7.25
CA LEU A 14 12.48 -7.27 6.58
C LEU A 14 12.59 -7.38 5.06
N GLY A 15 13.75 -7.10 4.47
CA GLY A 15 13.92 -6.99 3.01
C GLY A 15 13.12 -5.82 2.40
N ALA A 16 12.82 -4.79 3.17
CA ALA A 16 12.04 -3.62 2.78
C ALA A 16 12.95 -2.42 2.42
N ALA A 17 12.46 -1.55 1.54
CA ALA A 17 13.10 -0.26 1.27
C ALA A 17 12.50 0.83 2.18
N PRO A 18 13.30 1.59 2.94
CA PRO A 18 12.78 2.64 3.79
C PRO A 18 12.33 3.86 2.98
N ILE A 19 11.25 4.49 3.42
CA ILE A 19 10.87 5.86 3.04
C ILE A 19 11.19 6.74 4.25
N TRP A 20 12.12 7.67 4.08
CA TRP A 20 12.50 8.54 5.20
C TRP A 20 11.67 9.82 5.20
N VAL A 21 10.81 9.96 6.20
CA VAL A 21 10.04 11.18 6.47
C VAL A 21 10.83 12.03 7.47
N PHE A 22 11.11 13.29 7.13
CA PHE A 22 11.83 14.20 8.03
C PHE A 22 11.08 15.51 8.25
N ASN A 23 11.42 16.17 9.36
CA ASN A 23 10.87 17.47 9.71
C ASN A 23 11.37 18.55 8.72
N ASN A 24 10.44 19.24 8.05
CA ASN A 24 10.70 20.30 7.08
C ASN A 24 10.66 21.72 7.72
N GLY A 25 10.86 21.81 9.03
CA GLY A 25 10.70 23.02 9.84
C GLY A 25 9.27 23.25 10.34
N ILE A 26 8.36 22.28 10.19
CA ILE A 26 6.96 22.39 10.62
C ILE A 26 6.65 21.32 11.66
N SER A 27 5.78 21.68 12.60
CA SER A 27 5.15 20.79 13.56
C SER A 27 3.65 21.06 13.60
N HIS A 28 2.91 20.34 14.44
CA HIS A 28 1.49 20.62 14.63
C HIS A 28 1.21 22.05 15.13
N ASN A 29 2.13 22.65 15.90
CA ASN A 29 1.89 23.92 16.60
C ASN A 29 2.79 25.08 16.11
N ASP A 30 3.96 24.77 15.53
CA ASP A 30 4.99 25.75 15.19
C ASP A 30 5.50 25.58 13.76
N GLU A 31 5.89 26.69 13.13
CA GLU A 31 6.52 26.72 11.80
C GLU A 31 7.77 27.62 11.77
N VAL A 32 8.88 27.07 11.28
CA VAL A 32 10.11 27.81 10.99
C VAL A 32 9.97 28.48 9.64
N SER A 33 10.20 29.80 9.62
CA SER A 33 10.17 30.57 8.37
C SER A 33 11.23 30.09 7.39
N THR A 34 10.95 30.20 6.10
CA THR A 34 11.88 29.79 5.03
C THR A 34 13.22 30.51 5.08
N ALA A 35 13.28 31.74 5.62
CA ALA A 35 14.54 32.46 5.79
C ALA A 35 15.47 31.82 6.84
N ALA A 36 14.91 31.06 7.78
CA ALA A 36 15.62 30.45 8.90
C ALA A 36 15.76 28.93 8.79
N ILE A 37 15.33 28.31 7.67
CA ILE A 37 15.28 26.84 7.53
C ILE A 37 16.64 26.17 7.28
N ALA A 38 17.68 26.95 6.96
CA ALA A 38 18.99 26.43 6.56
C ALA A 38 19.61 25.40 7.52
N PRO A 39 19.54 25.56 8.86
CA PRO A 39 20.04 24.54 9.79
C PRO A 39 19.32 23.18 9.64
N PHE A 40 18.01 23.16 9.42
CA PHE A 40 17.25 21.93 9.22
C PHE A 40 17.65 21.23 7.92
N VAL A 41 17.87 22.00 6.85
CA VAL A 41 18.37 21.46 5.57
C VAL A 41 19.72 20.78 5.77
N LYS A 42 20.62 21.41 6.53
CA LYS A 42 21.92 20.83 6.87
C LYS A 42 21.77 19.53 7.66
N ASP A 43 20.92 19.50 8.69
CA ASP A 43 20.70 18.31 9.52
C ASP A 43 20.18 17.12 8.70
N VAL A 44 19.35 17.37 7.69
CA VAL A 44 18.87 16.34 6.77
C VAL A 44 19.98 15.84 5.85
N LEU A 45 20.81 16.73 5.29
CA LEU A 45 21.95 16.33 4.46
C LEU A 45 22.98 15.51 5.27
N ASP A 46 23.25 15.93 6.50
CA ASP A 46 24.09 15.21 7.46
C ASP A 46 23.51 13.81 7.75
N SER A 47 22.18 13.71 7.92
CA SER A 47 21.49 12.43 8.13
C SER A 47 21.50 11.53 6.89
N LEU A 48 21.41 12.11 5.69
CA LEU A 48 21.56 11.36 4.44
C LEU A 48 23.01 10.91 4.23
N GLU A 49 24.01 11.71 4.63
CA GLU A 49 25.41 11.30 4.62
C GLU A 49 25.65 10.17 5.63
N PHE A 50 25.03 10.23 6.82
CA PHE A 50 25.04 9.11 7.76
C PHE A 50 24.50 7.83 7.12
N ALA A 51 23.38 7.91 6.38
CA ALA A 51 22.75 6.74 5.79
C ALA A 51 23.51 6.21 4.56
N ARG A 52 23.95 7.10 3.66
CA ARG A 52 24.46 6.74 2.32
C ARG A 52 25.95 6.99 2.10
N GLY A 53 26.58 7.82 2.92
CA GLY A 53 27.98 8.20 2.78
C GLY A 53 28.94 7.03 2.97
N SER A 54 30.13 7.13 2.38
CA SER A 54 31.19 6.14 2.58
C SER A 54 31.60 6.06 4.06
N ALA A 55 32.15 4.93 4.51
CA ALA A 55 32.66 4.79 5.88
C ALA A 55 33.80 5.79 6.23
N ASN A 56 34.38 6.47 5.23
CA ASN A 56 35.41 7.49 5.41
C ASN A 56 34.87 8.93 5.47
N SER A 57 33.56 9.10 5.24
CA SER A 57 32.91 10.41 5.29
C SER A 57 32.60 10.80 6.75
N THR A 58 32.26 12.06 7.01
CA THR A 58 32.05 12.55 8.38
C THR A 58 30.99 11.72 9.08
N TRP A 59 29.80 11.64 8.49
CA TRP A 59 28.69 10.91 9.11
C TRP A 59 28.65 9.43 8.75
N GLY A 60 29.19 9.03 7.60
CA GLY A 60 29.34 7.62 7.25
C GLY A 60 30.31 6.88 8.17
N SER A 61 31.36 7.55 8.66
CA SER A 61 32.26 6.99 9.68
C SER A 61 31.56 6.74 11.02
N VAL A 62 30.57 7.57 11.39
CA VAL A 62 29.75 7.34 12.58
C VAL A 62 28.87 6.09 12.39
N ARG A 63 28.23 5.92 11.22
CA ARG A 63 27.46 4.70 10.89
C ARG A 63 28.35 3.45 10.99
N ALA A 64 29.56 3.51 10.43
CA ALA A 64 30.53 2.43 10.48
C ALA A 64 30.99 2.11 11.91
N ALA A 65 31.32 3.13 12.72
CA ALA A 65 31.70 2.96 14.12
C ALA A 65 30.55 2.40 14.97
N MET A 66 29.30 2.64 14.58
CA MET A 66 28.13 2.00 15.19
C MET A 66 27.97 0.54 14.77
N GLY A 67 28.86 -0.05 13.96
CA GLY A 67 28.83 -1.46 13.56
C GLY A 67 28.04 -1.74 12.28
N HIS A 68 27.82 -0.73 11.44
CA HIS A 68 27.22 -0.90 10.11
C HIS A 68 28.01 -0.10 9.06
N PRO A 69 29.10 -0.66 8.50
CA PRO A 69 29.95 0.05 7.55
C PRO A 69 29.30 0.29 6.19
N GLU A 70 28.37 -0.58 5.78
CA GLU A 70 27.72 -0.50 4.47
C GLU A 70 26.66 0.61 4.42
N PRO A 71 26.49 1.32 3.29
CA PRO A 71 25.41 2.29 3.13
C PRO A 71 24.02 1.64 3.18
N PHE A 72 23.05 2.33 3.78
CA PHE A 72 21.63 1.93 3.69
C PHE A 72 21.05 2.30 2.31
N PRO A 73 20.13 1.48 1.74
CA PRO A 73 19.53 1.73 0.43
C PRO A 73 18.37 2.73 0.51
N VAL A 74 18.64 3.97 0.93
CA VAL A 74 17.63 5.04 0.99
C VAL A 74 17.32 5.53 -0.43
N LYS A 75 16.18 5.11 -0.96
CA LYS A 75 15.70 5.48 -2.30
C LYS A 75 14.68 6.62 -2.28
N TYR A 76 13.90 6.73 -1.20
CA TYR A 76 12.79 7.68 -1.08
C TYR A 76 12.92 8.53 0.17
N VAL A 77 12.56 9.80 0.04
CA VAL A 77 12.39 10.71 1.17
C VAL A 77 11.08 11.49 1.04
N ALA A 78 10.42 11.77 2.16
CA ALA A 78 9.27 12.67 2.22
C ALA A 78 9.64 13.92 3.02
N ILE A 79 9.32 15.09 2.45
CA ILE A 79 9.74 16.40 2.96
C ILE A 79 8.62 17.00 3.82
N GLY A 80 8.49 16.50 5.05
CA GLY A 80 7.39 16.81 5.96
C GLY A 80 6.31 15.74 6.02
N ASN A 81 5.24 16.02 6.76
CA ASN A 81 4.06 15.16 6.86
C ASN A 81 2.78 16.01 7.02
N GLU A 82 1.82 15.87 6.09
CA GLU A 82 0.55 16.63 6.10
C GLU A 82 0.69 18.17 6.14
N ASP A 83 1.81 18.70 5.63
CA ASP A 83 2.16 20.11 5.79
C ASP A 83 1.72 21.03 4.63
N CYS A 84 1.14 20.49 3.55
CA CYS A 84 0.91 21.26 2.31
C CYS A 84 0.16 22.60 2.52
N GLY A 85 -0.81 22.63 3.44
CA GLY A 85 -1.61 23.82 3.74
C GLY A 85 -0.92 24.85 4.67
N LYS A 86 0.29 24.57 5.14
CA LYS A 86 1.02 25.38 6.12
C LYS A 86 1.73 26.54 5.45
N LYS A 87 1.87 27.65 6.17
CA LYS A 87 2.32 28.94 5.61
C LYS A 87 3.70 28.83 4.95
N TYR A 88 4.64 28.14 5.59
CA TYR A 88 6.03 28.08 5.12
C TYR A 88 6.37 26.79 4.35
N TYR A 89 5.42 25.86 4.18
CA TYR A 89 5.69 24.55 3.58
C TYR A 89 6.35 24.66 2.21
N LEU A 90 5.74 25.36 1.25
CA LEU A 90 6.26 25.42 -0.12
C LEU A 90 7.68 26.02 -0.17
N GLY A 91 7.92 27.09 0.59
CA GLY A 91 9.23 27.72 0.67
C GLY A 91 10.28 26.79 1.29
N ASN A 92 9.91 26.09 2.36
CA ASN A 92 10.79 25.14 3.03
C ASN A 92 11.07 23.93 2.14
N TYR A 93 10.02 23.33 1.57
CA TYR A 93 10.10 22.21 0.62
C TYR A 93 11.11 22.49 -0.49
N LEU A 94 11.05 23.65 -1.14
CA LEU A 94 11.98 24.00 -2.22
C LEU A 94 13.44 24.11 -1.75
N LYS A 95 13.69 24.52 -0.48
CA LYS A 95 15.04 24.54 0.09
C LYS A 95 15.59 23.13 0.29
N PHE A 96 14.78 22.22 0.84
CA PHE A 96 15.17 20.81 0.97
C PHE A 96 15.32 20.13 -0.39
N TYR A 97 14.35 20.29 -1.29
CA TYR A 97 14.35 19.69 -2.62
C TYR A 97 15.62 20.02 -3.40
N ASN A 98 15.97 21.31 -3.48
CA ASN A 98 17.14 21.74 -4.23
C ASN A 98 18.45 21.18 -3.63
N ALA A 99 18.59 21.25 -2.31
CA ALA A 99 19.80 20.78 -1.62
C ALA A 99 19.97 19.25 -1.73
N ILE A 100 18.88 18.49 -1.60
CA ILE A 100 18.90 17.02 -1.75
C ILE A 100 19.14 16.64 -3.20
N ARG A 101 18.47 17.29 -4.15
CA ARG A 101 18.67 17.01 -5.58
C ARG A 101 20.11 17.25 -6.02
N GLU A 102 20.75 18.30 -5.50
CA GLU A 102 22.16 18.62 -5.78
C GLU A 102 23.11 17.55 -5.22
N SER A 103 22.86 17.07 -3.99
CA SER A 103 23.76 16.14 -3.30
C SER A 103 23.50 14.66 -3.62
N TYR A 104 22.24 14.30 -3.88
CA TYR A 104 21.75 12.93 -4.04
C TYR A 104 20.72 12.88 -5.19
N PRO A 105 21.15 13.06 -6.45
CA PRO A 105 20.23 13.21 -7.59
C PRO A 105 19.37 11.98 -7.87
N ASP A 106 19.73 10.81 -7.34
CA ASP A 106 19.02 9.54 -7.50
C ASP A 106 17.92 9.30 -6.45
N ILE A 107 17.89 10.06 -5.35
CA ILE A 107 16.82 9.98 -4.36
C ILE A 107 15.53 10.56 -4.94
N GLN A 108 14.43 9.83 -4.78
CA GLN A 108 13.10 10.29 -5.14
C GLN A 108 12.45 11.04 -3.97
N MET A 109 11.97 12.25 -4.23
CA MET A 109 11.37 13.13 -3.23
C MET A 109 9.84 13.15 -3.33
N ILE A 110 9.20 12.94 -2.19
CA ILE A 110 7.74 12.94 -2.00
C ILE A 110 7.33 14.29 -1.41
N SER A 111 6.42 14.98 -2.09
CA SER A 111 5.72 16.16 -1.57
C SER A 111 4.48 15.77 -0.78
N ASN A 112 4.16 16.45 0.32
CA ASN A 112 2.90 16.25 1.05
C ASN A 112 1.69 16.94 0.39
N CYS A 113 1.87 17.62 -0.74
CA CYS A 113 0.76 18.22 -1.47
C CYS A 113 0.11 17.20 -2.40
N ASP A 114 -1.20 16.99 -2.25
CA ASP A 114 -1.97 16.10 -3.11
C ASP A 114 -2.01 16.60 -4.58
N GLY A 115 -1.48 15.79 -5.48
CA GLY A 115 -1.45 16.01 -6.93
C GLY A 115 -2.53 15.25 -7.72
N SER A 116 -3.44 14.55 -7.05
CA SER A 116 -4.41 13.62 -7.66
C SER A 116 -5.46 14.32 -8.53
N SER A 117 -5.89 15.52 -8.12
CA SER A 117 -6.96 16.29 -8.77
C SER A 117 -6.45 17.52 -9.51
N LYS A 118 -5.31 18.08 -9.09
CA LYS A 118 -4.68 19.26 -9.67
C LYS A 118 -3.16 19.02 -9.77
N PRO A 119 -2.51 19.40 -10.89
CA PRO A 119 -1.06 19.36 -10.96
C PRO A 119 -0.39 20.18 -9.86
N LEU A 120 0.71 19.67 -9.32
CA LEU A 120 1.57 20.43 -8.41
C LEU A 120 2.15 21.66 -9.12
N ASP A 121 2.36 22.73 -8.37
CA ASP A 121 3.02 23.96 -8.82
C ASP A 121 4.53 24.00 -8.50
N HIS A 122 5.08 22.88 -8.03
CA HIS A 122 6.48 22.72 -7.64
C HIS A 122 7.00 21.34 -8.05
N PRO A 123 8.33 21.16 -8.18
CA PRO A 123 8.89 19.89 -8.59
C PRO A 123 8.78 18.83 -7.49
N ALA A 124 8.41 17.61 -7.88
CA ALA A 124 8.43 16.43 -7.02
C ALA A 124 8.58 15.18 -7.91
N ASP A 125 9.08 14.08 -7.35
CA ASP A 125 9.08 12.78 -8.04
C ASP A 125 7.79 12.02 -7.74
N LEU A 126 7.32 12.15 -6.50
CA LEU A 126 6.04 11.64 -6.02
C LEU A 126 5.29 12.69 -5.21
N TYR A 127 4.00 12.45 -5.02
CA TYR A 127 3.19 13.18 -4.07
C TYR A 127 2.45 12.25 -3.12
N ASP A 128 2.13 12.77 -1.95
CA ASP A 128 1.43 12.06 -0.92
C ASP A 128 -0.09 12.21 -1.05
N PHE A 129 -0.82 11.14 -0.73
CA PHE A 129 -2.28 11.11 -0.71
C PHE A 129 -2.75 10.39 0.55
N HIS A 130 -3.50 11.09 1.39
CA HIS A 130 -4.03 10.59 2.66
C HIS A 130 -5.56 10.51 2.59
N VAL A 131 -6.14 9.43 3.13
CA VAL A 131 -7.60 9.34 3.27
C VAL A 131 -8.03 8.53 4.51
N TYR A 132 -8.75 9.20 5.40
CA TYR A 132 -9.47 8.57 6.51
C TYR A 132 -10.95 8.92 6.42
N THR A 133 -11.80 7.93 6.16
CA THR A 133 -13.24 8.17 5.92
C THR A 133 -14.10 6.97 6.31
N ASP A 134 -15.42 7.07 6.18
CA ASP A 134 -16.33 5.96 6.44
C ASP A 134 -16.26 4.88 5.33
N SER A 135 -16.79 3.70 5.61
CA SER A 135 -16.68 2.54 4.70
C SER A 135 -17.36 2.77 3.35
N LYS A 136 -18.52 3.44 3.33
CA LYS A 136 -19.26 3.71 2.09
C LYS A 136 -18.50 4.72 1.23
N THR A 137 -17.96 5.77 1.84
CA THR A 137 -17.18 6.77 1.11
C THR A 137 -15.92 6.14 0.53
N LEU A 138 -15.13 5.40 1.32
CA LEU A 138 -13.90 4.79 0.84
C LEU A 138 -14.16 3.74 -0.27
N PHE A 139 -15.22 2.93 -0.14
CA PHE A 139 -15.61 2.00 -1.20
C PHE A 139 -15.89 2.72 -2.53
N ASN A 140 -16.53 3.89 -2.49
CA ASN A 140 -16.82 4.68 -3.69
C ASN A 140 -15.58 5.40 -4.25
N MET A 141 -14.52 5.54 -3.46
CA MET A 141 -13.23 6.08 -3.90
C MET A 141 -12.40 5.10 -4.72
N LYS A 142 -12.91 3.90 -5.05
CA LYS A 142 -12.27 2.94 -5.98
C LYS A 142 -11.99 3.48 -7.39
N GLY A 143 -12.51 4.66 -7.73
CA GLY A 143 -12.23 5.37 -8.99
C GLY A 143 -11.49 6.71 -8.83
N THR A 144 -10.90 6.99 -7.66
CA THR A 144 -10.24 8.28 -7.35
C THR A 144 -9.20 8.66 -8.39
N PHE A 145 -8.37 7.71 -8.83
CA PHE A 145 -7.25 7.97 -9.74
C PHE A 145 -7.59 7.81 -11.21
N ASP A 146 -8.81 7.37 -11.56
CA ASP A 146 -9.20 7.06 -12.94
C ASP A 146 -9.02 8.25 -13.88
N LYS A 147 -9.21 9.47 -13.37
CA LYS A 147 -9.12 10.73 -14.13
C LYS A 147 -7.88 11.57 -13.78
N THR A 148 -7.02 11.08 -12.90
CA THR A 148 -5.78 11.78 -12.53
C THR A 148 -4.86 11.91 -13.75
N SER A 149 -4.08 12.98 -13.82
CA SER A 149 -3.14 13.19 -14.91
C SER A 149 -2.11 12.06 -14.98
N ARG A 150 -1.82 11.58 -16.20
CA ARG A 150 -0.73 10.61 -16.46
C ARG A 150 0.60 11.31 -16.75
N THR A 151 0.64 12.63 -16.54
CA THR A 151 1.84 13.47 -16.61
C THR A 151 2.11 14.07 -15.24
N GLY A 152 3.39 14.13 -14.86
CA GLY A 152 3.83 14.67 -13.57
C GLY A 152 4.23 13.58 -12.56
N PRO A 153 4.36 13.94 -11.27
CA PRO A 153 4.75 13.01 -10.22
C PRO A 153 3.72 11.90 -10.02
N LYS A 154 4.18 10.74 -9.55
CA LYS A 154 3.31 9.61 -9.21
C LYS A 154 2.74 9.73 -7.80
N ALA A 155 1.60 9.12 -7.55
CA ALA A 155 1.00 9.07 -6.23
C ALA A 155 1.71 8.04 -5.33
N PHE A 156 1.95 8.42 -4.09
CA PHE A 156 2.11 7.53 -2.95
C PHE A 156 0.88 7.71 -2.06
N VAL A 157 0.04 6.68 -1.99
CA VAL A 157 -1.10 6.65 -1.05
C VAL A 157 -0.57 6.23 0.32
N SER A 158 0.09 7.13 1.04
CA SER A 158 0.88 6.76 2.21
C SER A 158 0.04 6.44 3.45
N GLU A 159 -1.19 6.96 3.51
CA GLU A 159 -2.11 6.73 4.60
C GLU A 159 -3.53 6.52 4.06
N TYR A 160 -4.09 5.35 4.31
CA TYR A 160 -5.51 5.12 4.13
C TYR A 160 -6.08 4.15 5.17
N ALA A 161 -7.28 4.44 5.64
CA ALA A 161 -8.09 3.50 6.41
C ALA A 161 -9.55 3.94 6.47
N VAL A 162 -10.46 2.97 6.65
CA VAL A 162 -11.75 3.30 7.25
C VAL A 162 -11.51 3.61 8.73
N TRP A 163 -12.12 4.66 9.25
CA TRP A 163 -11.92 5.08 10.65
C TRP A 163 -13.23 5.21 11.44
N ARG A 164 -13.11 5.34 12.78
CA ARG A 164 -14.22 5.56 13.73
C ARG A 164 -15.28 4.45 13.68
N THR A 165 -16.56 4.82 13.58
CA THR A 165 -17.72 3.94 13.80
C THR A 165 -17.75 2.72 12.90
N ASP A 166 -17.31 2.86 11.65
CA ASP A 166 -17.28 1.75 10.69
C ASP A 166 -16.11 0.82 10.92
N ALA A 167 -14.98 1.37 11.33
CA ALA A 167 -13.79 0.62 11.62
C ALA A 167 -13.91 -0.22 12.90
N GLY A 168 -14.56 0.32 13.94
CA GLY A 168 -14.48 -0.27 15.27
C GLY A 168 -13.01 -0.44 15.69
N ARG A 169 -12.60 -1.64 16.11
CA ARG A 169 -11.18 -1.99 16.37
C ARG A 169 -10.49 -2.68 15.19
N GLY A 170 -11.13 -2.64 14.02
CA GLY A 170 -10.74 -3.38 12.81
C GLY A 170 -11.84 -4.34 12.41
N SER A 171 -12.85 -3.84 11.69
CA SER A 171 -14.02 -4.59 11.27
C SER A 171 -13.88 -5.17 9.87
N LEU A 172 -14.65 -6.23 9.59
CA LEU A 172 -14.82 -6.74 8.23
C LEU A 172 -15.27 -5.63 7.27
N LEU A 173 -16.26 -4.82 7.66
CA LEU A 173 -16.80 -3.74 6.83
C LEU A 173 -15.71 -2.76 6.36
N GLY A 174 -14.83 -2.35 7.28
CA GLY A 174 -13.70 -1.48 6.96
C GLY A 174 -12.77 -2.14 5.93
N SER A 175 -12.39 -3.39 6.18
CA SER A 175 -11.50 -4.13 5.29
C SER A 175 -12.04 -4.31 3.86
N LEU A 176 -13.36 -4.48 3.69
CA LEU A 176 -13.98 -4.61 2.36
C LEU A 176 -13.96 -3.29 1.57
N ALA A 177 -14.20 -2.16 2.25
CA ALA A 177 -14.12 -0.85 1.62
C ALA A 177 -12.68 -0.52 1.20
N GLU A 178 -11.72 -0.82 2.07
CA GLU A 178 -10.28 -0.68 1.81
C GLU A 178 -9.84 -1.57 0.64
N ALA A 179 -10.29 -2.83 0.59
CA ALA A 179 -10.04 -3.72 -0.55
C ALA A 179 -10.54 -3.12 -1.86
N ALA A 180 -11.76 -2.56 -1.86
CA ALA A 180 -12.32 -1.92 -3.05
C ALA A 180 -11.47 -0.72 -3.50
N PHE A 181 -11.03 0.11 -2.56
CA PHE A 181 -10.11 1.22 -2.85
C PHE A 181 -8.79 0.72 -3.45
N LEU A 182 -8.18 -0.32 -2.88
CA LEU A 182 -6.95 -0.92 -3.41
C LEU A 182 -7.10 -1.52 -4.81
N THR A 183 -8.26 -2.11 -5.15
CA THR A 183 -8.49 -2.55 -6.55
C THR A 183 -8.46 -1.36 -7.53
N GLY A 184 -8.88 -0.18 -7.08
CA GLY A 184 -8.76 1.08 -7.83
C GLY A 184 -7.33 1.55 -7.99
N LEU A 185 -6.50 1.39 -6.95
CA LEU A 185 -5.07 1.70 -7.01
C LEU A 185 -4.34 0.77 -7.99
N GLU A 186 -4.63 -0.55 -7.96
CA GLU A 186 -4.05 -1.49 -8.92
C GLU A 186 -4.40 -1.14 -10.37
N LYS A 187 -5.65 -0.73 -10.65
CA LYS A 187 -6.05 -0.29 -11.99
C LYS A 187 -5.30 0.94 -12.49
N ASN A 188 -4.85 1.77 -11.56
CA ASN A 188 -4.14 3.01 -11.84
C ASN A 188 -2.66 2.90 -11.45
N SER A 189 -2.09 1.69 -11.47
CA SER A 189 -0.68 1.46 -11.10
C SER A 189 0.33 2.09 -12.06
N ASP A 190 -0.12 2.63 -13.20
CA ASP A 190 0.66 3.48 -14.09
C ASP A 190 1.07 4.78 -13.38
N ILE A 191 0.19 5.33 -12.53
CA ILE A 191 0.36 6.61 -11.83
C ILE A 191 0.39 6.49 -10.30
N VAL A 192 -0.11 5.40 -9.71
CA VAL A 192 0.01 5.11 -8.28
C VAL A 192 1.18 4.15 -8.08
N GLN A 193 2.22 4.61 -7.39
CA GLN A 193 3.47 3.84 -7.24
C GLN A 193 3.51 3.01 -5.96
N MET A 194 2.92 3.51 -4.87
CA MET A 194 2.98 2.89 -3.54
C MET A 194 1.67 3.15 -2.79
N ALA A 195 1.34 2.24 -1.86
CA ALA A 195 0.23 2.42 -0.93
C ALA A 195 0.61 1.84 0.44
N SER A 196 0.18 2.48 1.52
CA SER A 196 0.41 2.02 2.89
C SER A 196 -0.83 2.23 3.76
N TYR A 197 -1.26 1.16 4.41
CA TYR A 197 -2.32 1.22 5.40
C TYR A 197 -1.79 1.93 6.65
N ALA A 198 -2.62 2.77 7.27
CA ALA A 198 -2.23 3.47 8.48
C ALA A 198 -3.34 3.49 9.54
N PRO A 199 -3.00 3.30 10.83
CA PRO A 199 -1.67 2.95 11.36
C PRO A 199 -1.42 1.43 11.38
N LEU A 200 -0.13 1.03 11.46
CA LEU A 200 0.28 -0.37 11.36
C LEU A 200 0.15 -1.14 12.67
N PHE A 201 0.51 -0.52 13.80
CA PHE A 201 0.64 -1.18 15.10
C PHE A 201 -0.01 -0.37 16.20
N VAL A 202 -0.73 -1.04 17.10
CA VAL A 202 -1.22 -0.46 18.36
C VAL A 202 -1.04 -1.40 19.53
N ASN A 203 -0.62 -0.81 20.66
CA ASN A 203 -0.63 -1.50 21.93
C ASN A 203 -2.05 -1.44 22.51
N ASP A 204 -2.64 -2.58 22.83
CA ASP A 204 -4.00 -2.70 23.40
C ASP A 204 -4.20 -1.87 24.68
N ASN A 205 -3.11 -1.57 25.41
CA ASN A 205 -3.17 -0.76 26.63
C ASN A 205 -3.12 0.77 26.39
N ASP A 206 -2.88 1.23 25.16
CA ASP A 206 -2.75 2.65 24.81
C ASP A 206 -3.38 2.97 23.44
N GLN A 207 -4.61 2.50 23.25
CA GLN A 207 -5.32 2.64 21.99
C GLN A 207 -6.05 4.00 21.90
N THR A 208 -5.35 5.00 21.38
CA THR A 208 -5.85 6.39 21.20
C THR A 208 -6.39 6.68 19.80
N TRP A 209 -6.04 5.85 18.81
CA TRP A 209 -6.56 5.85 17.44
C TRP A 209 -7.15 4.49 17.09
N ASN A 210 -8.12 4.46 16.17
CA ASN A 210 -8.74 3.24 15.68
C ASN A 210 -9.16 3.40 14.21
N PRO A 211 -8.96 2.37 13.37
CA PRO A 211 -8.38 1.05 13.66
C PRO A 211 -6.86 1.04 13.44
N ASP A 212 -6.24 -0.11 13.69
CA ASP A 212 -4.85 -0.41 13.32
C ASP A 212 -4.79 -1.79 12.66
N ALA A 213 -3.76 -2.06 11.86
CA ALA A 213 -3.61 -3.36 11.20
C ALA A 213 -3.26 -4.48 12.21
N ILE A 214 -2.36 -4.22 13.16
CA ILE A 214 -1.84 -5.22 14.10
C ILE A 214 -2.01 -4.70 15.52
N VAL A 215 -2.74 -5.45 16.34
CA VAL A 215 -2.92 -5.16 17.77
C VAL A 215 -2.02 -6.08 18.57
N PHE A 216 -1.29 -5.53 19.54
CA PHE A 216 -0.37 -6.28 20.38
C PHE A 216 -0.43 -5.87 21.85
N ASN A 217 0.07 -6.73 22.73
CA ASN A 217 0.44 -6.41 24.10
C ASN A 217 1.82 -7.03 24.41
N SER A 218 2.20 -7.14 25.68
CA SER A 218 3.54 -7.59 26.07
C SER A 218 3.91 -9.02 25.65
N TRP A 219 2.95 -9.89 25.28
CA TRP A 219 3.25 -11.31 25.00
C TRP A 219 2.45 -11.94 23.85
N GLN A 220 1.46 -11.24 23.28
CA GLN A 220 0.64 -11.73 22.17
C GLN A 220 0.22 -10.61 21.22
N GLN A 221 -0.25 -11.00 20.04
CA GLN A 221 -0.58 -10.14 18.93
C GLN A 221 -1.63 -10.79 18.02
N TYR A 222 -2.43 -9.98 17.33
CA TYR A 222 -3.32 -10.44 16.27
C TYR A 222 -3.39 -9.42 15.13
N GLY A 223 -3.66 -9.91 13.92
CA GLY A 223 -3.97 -9.07 12.76
C GLY A 223 -5.47 -8.81 12.67
N THR A 224 -5.87 -7.57 12.40
CA THR A 224 -7.26 -7.21 12.13
C THR A 224 -7.69 -7.72 10.74
N PRO A 225 -9.00 -7.73 10.41
CA PRO A 225 -9.47 -7.97 9.05
C PRO A 225 -8.74 -7.13 8.00
N SER A 226 -8.42 -5.86 8.30
CA SER A 226 -7.63 -5.00 7.41
C SER A 226 -6.21 -5.51 7.19
N TYR A 227 -5.52 -6.03 8.22
CA TYR A 227 -4.22 -6.71 8.04
C TYR A 227 -4.32 -7.91 7.10
N TRP A 228 -5.32 -8.76 7.32
CA TRP A 228 -5.51 -9.96 6.50
C TRP A 228 -5.90 -9.63 5.07
N MET A 229 -6.68 -8.57 4.87
CA MET A 229 -7.04 -8.06 3.55
C MET A 229 -5.81 -7.62 2.76
N GLN A 230 -4.82 -6.97 3.40
CA GLN A 230 -3.55 -6.59 2.72
C GLN A 230 -2.87 -7.81 2.07
N LYS A 231 -3.03 -9.02 2.63
CA LYS A 231 -2.39 -10.23 2.09
C LYS A 231 -2.83 -10.56 0.66
N PHE A 232 -4.01 -10.12 0.23
CA PHE A 232 -4.51 -10.30 -1.13
C PHE A 232 -3.75 -9.45 -2.17
N PHE A 233 -3.04 -8.41 -1.72
CA PHE A 233 -2.32 -7.45 -2.57
C PHE A 233 -0.80 -7.61 -2.50
N ARG A 234 -0.28 -8.64 -1.82
CA ARG A 234 1.17 -8.88 -1.70
C ARG A 234 1.85 -9.06 -3.05
N GLU A 235 1.17 -9.76 -3.95
CA GLU A 235 1.71 -10.09 -5.27
C GLU A 235 1.50 -8.97 -6.28
N SER A 236 0.93 -7.82 -5.90
CA SER A 236 0.70 -6.69 -6.80
C SER A 236 2.00 -5.99 -7.22
N SER A 237 3.02 -6.00 -6.36
CA SER A 237 4.32 -5.42 -6.69
C SER A 237 5.05 -6.30 -7.72
N GLY A 238 5.39 -5.71 -8.88
CA GLY A 238 6.01 -6.44 -9.99
C GLY A 238 5.02 -7.22 -10.87
N ALA A 239 3.72 -7.17 -10.57
CA ALA A 239 2.70 -7.79 -11.40
C ALA A 239 2.35 -6.96 -12.65
N MET A 240 1.70 -7.62 -13.61
CA MET A 240 1.08 -6.97 -14.76
C MET A 240 -0.42 -6.82 -14.52
N ILE A 241 -0.94 -5.60 -14.57
CA ILE A 241 -2.37 -5.31 -14.47
C ILE A 241 -3.09 -5.63 -15.78
N HIS A 242 -4.30 -6.17 -15.68
CA HIS A 242 -5.17 -6.48 -16.82
C HIS A 242 -6.48 -5.69 -16.77
N PRO A 243 -7.02 -5.27 -17.94
CA PRO A 243 -8.35 -4.69 -18.01
C PRO A 243 -9.41 -5.65 -17.46
N ILE A 244 -10.35 -5.12 -16.68
CA ILE A 244 -11.46 -5.89 -16.13
C ILE A 244 -12.76 -5.08 -16.26
N THR A 245 -13.84 -5.74 -16.66
CA THR A 245 -15.18 -5.14 -16.76
C THR A 245 -16.17 -5.97 -15.97
N ILE A 246 -17.03 -5.31 -15.19
CA ILE A 246 -18.10 -5.95 -14.43
C ILE A 246 -19.43 -5.59 -15.10
N SER A 247 -20.08 -6.57 -15.71
CA SER A 247 -21.43 -6.44 -16.27
C SER A 247 -22.44 -7.14 -15.36
N SER A 248 -23.00 -6.39 -14.40
CA SER A 248 -23.97 -6.91 -13.42
C SER A 248 -24.87 -5.80 -12.90
N SER A 249 -26.11 -6.14 -12.54
CA SER A 249 -27.01 -5.25 -11.78
C SER A 249 -26.43 -4.86 -10.41
N TYR A 250 -25.50 -5.66 -9.88
CA TYR A 250 -24.78 -5.41 -8.63
C TYR A 250 -23.49 -4.59 -8.82
N SER A 251 -23.18 -4.13 -10.04
CA SER A 251 -21.91 -3.41 -10.33
C SER A 251 -21.63 -2.23 -9.38
N GLY A 252 -22.67 -1.56 -8.88
CA GLY A 252 -22.55 -0.51 -7.88
C GLY A 252 -21.91 -0.98 -6.56
N SER A 253 -22.16 -2.21 -6.12
CA SER A 253 -21.65 -2.81 -4.88
C SER A 253 -20.45 -3.75 -5.08
N LEU A 254 -19.93 -3.84 -6.31
CA LEU A 254 -18.76 -4.66 -6.64
C LEU A 254 -17.53 -3.80 -6.93
N ALA A 255 -16.35 -4.32 -6.63
CA ALA A 255 -15.07 -3.80 -7.10
C ALA A 255 -14.19 -4.98 -7.49
N ALA A 256 -13.35 -4.82 -8.52
CA ALA A 256 -12.49 -5.91 -8.97
C ALA A 256 -11.25 -5.40 -9.67
N SER A 257 -10.17 -6.18 -9.59
CA SER A 257 -8.91 -6.02 -10.33
C SER A 257 -8.41 -7.39 -10.77
N ALA A 258 -7.57 -7.42 -11.80
CA ALA A 258 -6.96 -8.66 -12.29
C ALA A 258 -5.48 -8.43 -12.59
N ILE A 259 -4.61 -9.27 -12.06
CA ILE A 259 -3.15 -9.17 -12.28
C ILE A 259 -2.56 -10.51 -12.71
N THR A 260 -1.51 -10.50 -13.52
CA THR A 260 -0.63 -11.64 -13.68
C THR A 260 0.64 -11.44 -12.88
N TRP A 261 1.04 -12.48 -12.14
CA TRP A 261 2.25 -12.48 -11.33
C TRP A 261 2.94 -13.85 -11.42
N GLN A 262 4.18 -13.93 -10.94
CA GLN A 262 4.98 -15.15 -10.97
C GLN A 262 5.44 -15.55 -9.56
N ASP A 263 5.38 -16.85 -9.28
CA ASP A 263 5.99 -17.46 -8.09
C ASP A 263 6.92 -18.60 -8.51
N SER A 264 8.22 -18.44 -8.26
CA SER A 264 9.18 -19.54 -8.39
C SER A 264 9.14 -20.25 -9.76
N GLY A 265 8.87 -19.49 -10.84
CA GLY A 265 8.74 -19.99 -12.21
C GLY A 265 7.33 -20.42 -12.64
N ASN A 266 6.34 -20.37 -11.75
CA ASN A 266 4.92 -20.57 -12.06
C ASN A 266 4.24 -19.22 -12.30
N SER A 267 3.39 -19.13 -13.31
CA SER A 267 2.60 -17.93 -13.60
C SER A 267 1.17 -18.09 -13.12
N PHE A 268 0.58 -17.01 -12.60
CA PHE A 268 -0.79 -17.00 -12.12
C PHE A 268 -1.53 -15.77 -12.65
N LEU A 269 -2.78 -15.96 -13.07
CA LEU A 269 -3.75 -14.88 -13.21
C LEU A 269 -4.57 -14.80 -11.92
N LYS A 270 -4.45 -13.69 -11.18
CA LYS A 270 -5.19 -13.44 -9.95
C LYS A 270 -6.33 -12.48 -10.22
N VAL A 271 -7.57 -12.92 -10.04
CA VAL A 271 -8.77 -12.09 -10.14
C VAL A 271 -9.32 -11.82 -8.73
N LYS A 272 -9.32 -10.55 -8.32
CA LYS A 272 -9.77 -10.11 -7.01
C LYS A 272 -11.13 -9.45 -7.15
N ILE A 273 -12.12 -9.86 -6.36
CA ILE A 273 -13.47 -9.30 -6.40
C ILE A 273 -13.99 -9.05 -4.99
N VAL A 274 -14.35 -7.81 -4.72
CA VAL A 274 -15.06 -7.37 -3.51
C VAL A 274 -16.54 -7.36 -3.79
N ASN A 275 -17.32 -8.04 -2.95
CA ASN A 275 -18.76 -7.83 -2.82
C ASN A 275 -19.05 -7.06 -1.54
N PHE A 276 -19.28 -5.76 -1.67
CA PHE A 276 -19.61 -4.88 -0.54
C PHE A 276 -21.11 -4.93 -0.19
N GLY A 277 -21.94 -5.54 -1.05
CA GLY A 277 -23.38 -5.63 -0.88
C GLY A 277 -23.82 -6.74 0.09
N SER A 278 -25.08 -6.67 0.51
CA SER A 278 -25.73 -7.62 1.43
C SER A 278 -26.25 -8.88 0.74
N ASP A 279 -26.24 -8.91 -0.59
CA ASP A 279 -26.74 -10.04 -1.38
C ASP A 279 -25.59 -10.93 -1.82
N THR A 280 -25.86 -12.24 -1.89
CA THR A 280 -24.98 -13.18 -2.56
C THR A 280 -25.07 -12.96 -4.06
N VAL A 281 -23.92 -12.84 -4.74
CA VAL A 281 -23.86 -12.55 -6.18
C VAL A 281 -23.22 -13.71 -6.92
N SER A 282 -23.95 -14.30 -7.87
CA SER A 282 -23.38 -15.27 -8.80
C SER A 282 -22.88 -14.56 -10.05
N LEU A 283 -21.61 -14.78 -10.40
CA LEU A 283 -20.96 -14.20 -11.58
C LEU A 283 -20.38 -15.30 -12.46
N THR A 284 -20.23 -14.99 -13.75
CA THR A 284 -19.34 -15.74 -14.63
C THR A 284 -18.09 -14.91 -14.84
N ILE A 285 -16.94 -15.46 -14.48
CA ILE A 285 -15.63 -14.91 -14.85
C ILE A 285 -15.29 -15.48 -16.22
N SER A 286 -15.07 -14.60 -17.19
CA SER A 286 -14.59 -14.95 -18.53
C SER A 286 -13.27 -14.25 -18.78
N VAL A 287 -12.25 -15.02 -19.14
CA VAL A 287 -10.91 -14.56 -19.48
C VAL A 287 -10.66 -14.85 -20.95
N SER A 288 -10.11 -13.88 -21.67
CA SER A 288 -9.72 -14.03 -23.07
C SER A 288 -8.31 -13.48 -23.29
N GLY A 289 -7.65 -13.95 -24.37
CA GLY A 289 -6.30 -13.49 -24.72
C GLY A 289 -5.17 -14.09 -23.88
N LEU A 290 -5.42 -15.15 -23.10
CA LEU A 290 -4.36 -15.90 -22.45
C LEU A 290 -3.54 -16.69 -23.48
N GLN A 291 -2.21 -16.64 -23.36
CA GLN A 291 -1.31 -17.49 -24.15
C GLN A 291 -1.17 -18.90 -23.56
N ALA A 292 -1.41 -19.02 -22.25
CA ALA A 292 -1.31 -20.25 -21.48
C ALA A 292 -2.69 -20.73 -21.05
N SER A 293 -2.91 -22.05 -21.04
CA SER A 293 -4.14 -22.63 -20.52
C SER A 293 -4.20 -22.55 -18.99
N ILE A 294 -5.41 -22.54 -18.43
CA ILE A 294 -5.62 -22.55 -16.98
C ILE A 294 -5.50 -23.99 -16.44
N ASN A 295 -4.63 -24.18 -15.46
CA ASN A 295 -4.46 -25.43 -14.73
C ASN A 295 -5.32 -25.43 -13.46
N ALA A 296 -6.45 -26.13 -13.51
CA ALA A 296 -7.37 -26.19 -12.37
C ALA A 296 -6.78 -26.85 -11.11
N LEU A 297 -5.83 -27.79 -11.26
CA LEU A 297 -5.23 -28.46 -10.10
C LEU A 297 -4.34 -27.52 -9.27
N GLY A 298 -3.71 -26.55 -9.94
CA GLY A 298 -2.89 -25.52 -9.29
C GLY A 298 -3.67 -24.25 -8.90
N SER A 299 -4.97 -24.20 -9.19
CA SER A 299 -5.78 -23.00 -8.98
C SER A 299 -6.51 -23.03 -7.64
N ASN A 300 -6.56 -21.88 -6.96
CA ASN A 300 -7.16 -21.74 -5.64
C ASN A 300 -8.11 -20.55 -5.57
N ALA A 301 -9.06 -20.60 -4.64
CA ALA A 301 -9.88 -19.47 -4.23
C ALA A 301 -9.61 -19.14 -2.77
N THR A 302 -9.39 -17.86 -2.47
CA THR A 302 -9.21 -17.37 -1.09
C THR A 302 -10.30 -16.35 -0.78
N VAL A 303 -11.01 -16.53 0.32
CA VAL A 303 -12.15 -15.68 0.70
C VAL A 303 -11.97 -15.13 2.11
N LEU A 304 -12.16 -13.82 2.26
CA LEU A 304 -12.29 -13.11 3.54
C LEU A 304 -13.75 -12.67 3.69
N THR A 305 -14.44 -13.18 4.71
CA THR A 305 -15.84 -12.84 5.01
C THR A 305 -16.19 -13.24 6.46
N SER A 306 -17.37 -12.84 6.92
CA SER A 306 -17.94 -13.25 8.21
C SER A 306 -19.46 -13.09 8.17
N SER A 307 -20.15 -13.69 9.15
CA SER A 307 -21.61 -13.57 9.28
C SER A 307 -22.09 -12.15 9.64
N ASN A 308 -21.23 -11.31 10.22
CA ASN A 308 -21.56 -9.93 10.58
C ASN A 308 -20.44 -8.98 10.10
N VAL A 309 -20.83 -7.89 9.43
CA VAL A 309 -19.91 -6.87 8.91
C VAL A 309 -19.13 -6.14 10.00
N LYS A 310 -19.65 -6.12 11.23
CA LYS A 310 -18.97 -5.55 12.40
C LYS A 310 -18.07 -6.57 13.13
N ASP A 311 -17.87 -7.78 12.58
CA ASP A 311 -16.95 -8.74 13.19
C ASP A 311 -15.50 -8.27 13.11
N GLU A 312 -14.79 -8.47 14.22
CA GLU A 312 -13.40 -8.06 14.46
C GLU A 312 -12.62 -9.23 15.07
N ASN A 313 -11.30 -9.20 14.95
CA ASN A 313 -10.41 -10.11 15.68
C ASN A 313 -10.08 -9.54 17.07
N SER A 314 -9.76 -10.42 18.03
CA SER A 314 -9.38 -10.05 19.39
C SER A 314 -8.37 -11.05 19.96
N PHE A 315 -7.78 -10.78 21.14
CA PHE A 315 -6.92 -11.79 21.78
C PHE A 315 -7.65 -13.08 22.14
N SER A 316 -8.95 -13.02 22.47
CA SER A 316 -9.75 -14.22 22.77
C SER A 316 -10.19 -14.98 21.52
N ASN A 317 -10.23 -14.32 20.36
CA ASN A 317 -10.54 -14.93 19.08
C ASN A 317 -9.72 -14.28 17.95
N PRO A 318 -8.41 -14.56 17.86
CA PRO A 318 -7.49 -13.83 16.98
C PRO A 318 -7.71 -14.14 15.50
N ASN A 319 -8.44 -15.22 15.20
CA ASN A 319 -8.69 -15.71 13.86
C ASN A 319 -10.20 -15.72 13.50
N LYS A 320 -11.01 -14.84 14.11
CA LYS A 320 -12.45 -14.78 13.85
C LYS A 320 -12.76 -14.45 12.38
N VAL A 321 -12.01 -13.51 11.82
CA VAL A 321 -12.13 -13.03 10.44
C VAL A 321 -10.74 -13.08 9.81
N VAL A 322 -10.48 -14.17 9.09
CA VAL A 322 -9.22 -14.44 8.40
C VAL A 322 -9.50 -15.02 7.01
N PRO A 323 -8.56 -14.95 6.05
CA PRO A 323 -8.76 -15.49 4.72
C PRO A 323 -8.78 -17.02 4.80
N VAL A 324 -9.74 -17.63 4.10
CA VAL A 324 -9.83 -19.09 3.97
C VAL A 324 -9.56 -19.48 2.52
N THR A 325 -8.55 -20.30 2.30
CA THR A 325 -8.16 -20.79 0.97
C THR A 325 -8.75 -22.19 0.72
N SER A 326 -9.23 -22.41 -0.49
CA SER A 326 -9.76 -23.69 -0.97
C SER A 326 -9.35 -23.94 -2.42
N GLN A 327 -9.37 -25.20 -2.85
CA GLN A 327 -9.05 -25.56 -4.23
C GLN A 327 -10.16 -25.11 -5.18
N LEU A 328 -9.80 -24.44 -6.28
CA LEU A 328 -10.74 -23.97 -7.29
C LEU A 328 -10.85 -24.99 -8.44
N ARG A 329 -11.59 -26.08 -8.20
CA ARG A 329 -11.65 -27.22 -9.13
C ARG A 329 -12.32 -26.92 -10.47
N ASN A 330 -13.16 -25.90 -10.53
CA ASN A 330 -13.82 -25.45 -11.76
C ASN A 330 -13.09 -24.29 -12.46
N ALA A 331 -11.83 -24.02 -12.07
CA ALA A 331 -11.00 -23.01 -12.72
C ALA A 331 -10.86 -23.31 -14.22
N ALA A 332 -11.26 -22.33 -15.02
CA ALA A 332 -11.27 -22.39 -16.48
C ALA A 332 -11.30 -20.96 -17.03
N GLU A 333 -11.10 -20.81 -18.34
CA GLU A 333 -11.22 -19.50 -19.02
C GLU A 333 -12.62 -18.91 -18.83
N GLN A 334 -13.63 -19.76 -18.74
CA GLN A 334 -14.98 -19.37 -18.35
C GLN A 334 -15.40 -20.21 -17.14
N MET A 335 -15.65 -19.56 -16.00
CA MET A 335 -16.05 -20.25 -14.77
C MET A 335 -17.13 -19.47 -14.04
N GLN A 336 -18.07 -20.21 -13.42
CA GLN A 336 -19.04 -19.61 -12.51
C GLN A 336 -18.46 -19.54 -11.10
N VAL A 337 -18.71 -18.42 -10.44
CA VAL A 337 -18.34 -18.18 -9.05
C VAL A 337 -19.50 -17.57 -8.29
N THR A 338 -19.59 -17.88 -7.00
CA THR A 338 -20.57 -17.30 -6.10
C THR A 338 -19.83 -16.48 -5.05
N LEU A 339 -20.08 -15.18 -5.03
CA LEU A 339 -19.55 -14.25 -4.05
C LEU A 339 -20.54 -14.14 -2.89
N ALA A 340 -20.13 -14.52 -1.69
CA ALA A 340 -20.93 -14.30 -0.50
C ALA A 340 -21.22 -12.79 -0.31
N ALA A 341 -22.32 -12.47 0.36
CA ALA A 341 -22.56 -11.11 0.84
C ALA A 341 -21.37 -10.65 1.70
N HIS A 342 -20.99 -9.38 1.60
CA HIS A 342 -19.89 -8.80 2.38
C HIS A 342 -18.63 -9.69 2.38
N SER A 343 -18.04 -9.87 1.20
CA SER A 343 -16.88 -10.74 1.03
C SER A 343 -15.83 -10.11 0.13
N PHE A 344 -14.58 -10.53 0.34
CA PHE A 344 -13.48 -10.29 -0.57
C PHE A 344 -12.89 -11.62 -1.02
N SER A 345 -12.95 -11.87 -2.32
CA SER A 345 -12.52 -13.13 -2.93
C SER A 345 -11.34 -12.91 -3.88
N SER A 346 -10.35 -13.78 -3.82
CA SER A 346 -9.28 -13.91 -4.82
C SER A 346 -9.43 -15.26 -5.51
N PHE A 347 -9.39 -15.26 -6.84
CA PHE A 347 -9.31 -16.45 -7.66
C PHE A 347 -7.93 -16.48 -8.32
N ASP A 348 -7.07 -17.35 -7.82
CA ASP A 348 -5.69 -17.51 -8.24
C ASP A 348 -5.64 -18.65 -9.25
N LEU A 349 -5.65 -18.29 -10.55
CA LEU A 349 -5.68 -19.22 -11.67
C LEU A 349 -4.24 -19.55 -12.08
N ALA A 350 -3.80 -20.77 -11.83
CA ALA A 350 -2.50 -21.24 -12.29
C ALA A 350 -2.49 -21.31 -13.82
N LEU A 351 -1.48 -20.73 -14.46
CA LEU A 351 -1.29 -20.78 -15.90
C LEU A 351 -0.29 -21.89 -16.19
N ALA A 352 -0.67 -22.83 -17.06
CA ALA A 352 0.23 -23.88 -17.52
C ALA A 352 1.45 -23.24 -18.19
N GLN A 353 2.64 -23.75 -17.91
CA GLN A 353 3.81 -23.33 -18.68
C GLN A 353 3.53 -23.67 -20.14
N SER A 354 3.71 -22.71 -21.05
CA SER A 354 3.69 -23.03 -22.47
C SER A 354 4.85 -23.99 -22.69
N GLU A 355 4.56 -25.26 -22.96
CA GLU A 355 5.51 -26.08 -23.70
C GLU A 355 5.71 -25.33 -25.02
N LEU A 356 6.82 -24.60 -25.13
CA LEU A 356 7.40 -24.36 -26.44
C LEU A 356 7.62 -25.76 -26.99
N VAL A 357 6.66 -26.23 -27.79
CA VAL A 357 6.89 -27.28 -28.76
C VAL A 357 8.00 -26.71 -29.63
N ALA A 358 9.24 -27.04 -29.28
CA ALA A 358 10.36 -26.93 -30.18
C ALA A 358 9.98 -27.83 -31.35
N GLU A 359 9.44 -27.23 -32.41
CA GLU A 359 9.22 -27.92 -33.66
C GLU A 359 10.57 -28.49 -34.13
N MET A 360 10.59 -29.82 -34.20
CA MET A 360 11.41 -30.77 -34.97
C MET A 360 12.69 -30.28 -35.63
#